data_AF-A0A1B1TKV6-F1
#
_entry.id   AF-A0A1B1TKV6-F1
#
_cell.length_a   1.000
_cell.length_b   1.000
_cell.length_c   1.000
_cell.angle_alpha   90.00
_cell.angle_beta   90.00
_cell.angle_gamma   90.00
#
_symmetry.space_group_name_H-M   'P 1'
#
loop_
_entity.id
_entity.type
_entity.pdbx_description
1 polymer ?
#
loop_
_entity_poly.entity_id
_entity_poly.type
_entity_poly.pdbx_seq_one_letter_code
_entity_poly.pdbx_strand_id
1 'polypeptide(L)'
;MSMPLTLNLLQGSVTFRFTSTAAQTLKAEIAQLMDSMKAIAGNTNLKGRPQPQESMNYQYTGDIFLEIFCNPNIYPSPFAAKVLITLRDDRIRLTSEAELPRLIEDLENYLAQAD
;
A
#
# COMPACT_ATOMS: atom_id res chain seq x y z
N MET A 1 -2.35 10.58 -17.42
CA MET A 1 -2.98 11.77 -16.80
C MET A 1 -2.53 11.85 -15.34
N SER A 2 -2.28 13.07 -14.83
CA SER A 2 -1.90 13.30 -13.42
C SER A 2 -3.05 13.98 -12.68
N MET A 3 -3.55 13.35 -11.63
CA MET A 3 -4.71 13.78 -10.85
C MET A 3 -4.39 13.76 -9.34
N PRO A 4 -5.12 14.50 -8.50
CA PRO A 4 -4.94 14.44 -7.06
C PRO A 4 -5.38 13.07 -6.53
N LEU A 5 -4.46 12.32 -5.90
CA LEU A 5 -4.74 11.15 -5.09
C LEU A 5 -4.79 11.58 -3.62
N THR A 6 -5.83 11.19 -2.90
CA THR A 6 -5.92 11.39 -1.44
C THR A 6 -5.79 10.05 -0.74
N LEU A 7 -4.80 9.95 0.13
CA LEU A 7 -4.62 8.79 1.01
C LEU A 7 -5.10 9.13 2.42
N ASN A 8 -6.02 8.34 2.93
CA ASN A 8 -6.50 8.42 4.29
C ASN A 8 -5.59 7.61 5.21
N LEU A 9 -5.01 8.30 6.18
CA LEU A 9 -4.06 7.76 7.14
C LEU A 9 -4.80 7.34 8.41
N LEU A 10 -4.11 6.74 9.38
CA LEU A 10 -4.70 6.51 10.70
C LEU A 10 -5.16 7.81 11.38
N GLN A 11 -4.47 8.92 11.07
CA GLN A 11 -4.81 10.25 11.56
C GLN A 11 -4.74 11.25 10.41
N GLY A 12 -5.91 11.70 9.96
CA GLY A 12 -6.02 12.68 8.87
C GLY A 12 -5.82 12.05 7.49
N SER A 13 -5.46 12.89 6.53
CA SER A 13 -5.26 12.50 5.13
C SER A 13 -4.17 13.35 4.49
N VAL A 14 -3.64 12.84 3.38
CA VAL A 14 -2.68 13.56 2.54
C VAL A 14 -3.11 13.49 1.08
N THR A 15 -3.03 14.62 0.39
CA THR A 15 -3.37 14.72 -1.04
C THR A 15 -2.16 15.16 -1.83
N PHE A 16 -1.87 14.46 -2.92
CA PHE A 16 -0.73 14.75 -3.80
C PHE A 16 -1.05 14.41 -5.25
N ARG A 17 -0.26 14.95 -6.19
CA ARG A 17 -0.38 14.61 -7.60
C ARG A 17 0.19 13.23 -7.84
N PHE A 18 -0.59 12.39 -8.51
CA PHE A 18 -0.18 11.04 -8.86
C PHE A 18 -0.61 10.70 -10.28
N THR A 19 0.05 9.71 -10.90
CA THR A 19 -0.25 9.33 -12.29
C THR A 19 -1.08 8.05 -12.33
N SER A 20 -2.01 7.94 -13.27
CA SER A 20 -2.82 6.72 -13.44
C SER A 20 -1.95 5.48 -13.67
N THR A 21 -0.87 5.58 -14.45
CA THR A 21 0.07 4.47 -14.67
C THR A 21 0.76 4.03 -13.37
N ALA A 22 1.26 4.97 -12.56
CA ALA A 22 1.88 4.62 -11.27
C ALA A 22 0.85 4.00 -10.30
N ALA A 23 -0.39 4.47 -10.31
CA ALA A 23 -1.48 3.90 -9.54
C ALA A 23 -1.84 2.46 -9.95
N GLN A 24 -1.81 2.15 -11.26
CA GLN A 24 -1.99 0.78 -11.74
C GLN A 24 -0.83 -0.12 -11.28
N THR A 25 0.42 0.36 -11.32
CA THR A 25 1.57 -0.39 -10.78
C THR A 25 1.41 -0.63 -9.28
N LEU A 26 1.04 0.39 -8.49
CA LEU A 26 0.78 0.24 -7.07
C LEU A 26 -0.35 -0.78 -6.79
N LYS A 27 -1.42 -0.77 -7.60
CA LYS A 27 -2.52 -1.74 -7.48
C LYS A 27 -2.03 -3.17 -7.69
N ALA A 28 -1.12 -3.39 -8.64
CA ALA A 28 -0.55 -4.71 -8.89
C ALA A 28 0.32 -5.20 -7.71
N GLU A 29 1.17 -4.32 -7.15
CA GLU A 29 1.98 -4.63 -5.96
C GLU A 29 1.12 -4.97 -4.74
N ILE A 30 0.03 -4.21 -4.52
CA ILE A 30 -0.92 -4.49 -3.43
C ILE A 30 -1.62 -5.83 -3.65
N ALA A 31 -1.99 -6.18 -4.89
CA ALA A 31 -2.59 -7.47 -5.19
C ALA A 31 -1.63 -8.64 -4.86
N GLN A 32 -0.35 -8.51 -5.21
CA GLN A 32 0.67 -9.49 -4.86
C GLN A 32 0.84 -9.60 -3.33
N LEU A 33 0.88 -8.47 -2.61
CA LEU A 33 0.93 -8.46 -1.15
C LEU A 33 -0.27 -9.20 -0.52
N MET A 34 -1.48 -8.97 -1.03
CA MET A 34 -2.68 -9.64 -0.56
C MET A 34 -2.61 -11.16 -0.75
N ASP A 35 -2.08 -11.62 -1.88
CA ASP A 35 -1.94 -13.04 -2.16
C ASP A 35 -0.87 -13.69 -1.27
N SER A 36 0.26 -13.01 -1.03
CA SER A 36 1.25 -13.44 -0.03
C SER A 36 0.65 -13.57 1.37
N MET A 37 -0.18 -12.61 1.79
CA MET A 37 -0.85 -12.67 3.10
C MET A 37 -1.85 -13.82 3.19
N LYS A 38 -2.63 -14.10 2.13
CA LYS A 38 -3.52 -15.27 2.08
C LYS A 38 -2.74 -16.58 2.18
N ALA A 39 -1.58 -16.67 1.53
CA ALA A 39 -0.72 -17.85 1.60
C ALA A 39 -0.21 -18.12 3.03
N ILE A 40 0.12 -17.07 3.79
CA ILE A 40 0.48 -17.18 5.21
C ILE A 40 -0.72 -17.70 6.02
N ALA A 41 -1.90 -17.10 5.81
CA ALA A 41 -3.11 -17.47 6.55
C ALA A 41 -3.53 -18.94 6.29
N GLY A 42 -3.43 -19.42 5.05
CA GLY A 42 -3.77 -20.79 4.66
C GLY A 42 -2.83 -21.86 5.21
N ASN A 43 -1.56 -21.52 5.50
CA ASN A 43 -0.54 -22.45 5.97
C ASN A 43 -0.53 -22.67 7.50
N THR A 44 -1.40 -21.99 8.25
CA THR A 44 -1.51 -22.15 9.72
C THR A 44 -2.01 -23.53 10.16
N ASN A 45 -2.60 -24.33 9.26
CA ASN A 45 -3.13 -25.66 9.54
C ASN A 45 -2.10 -26.80 9.40
N LEU A 46 -0.90 -26.53 8.90
CA LEU A 46 0.19 -27.51 8.82
C LEU A 46 1.08 -27.31 10.07
N LYS A 47 1.50 -28.40 10.73
CA LYS A 47 2.26 -28.42 12.00
C LYS A 47 3.64 -27.70 11.99
N GLY A 48 3.92 -26.84 11.02
CA GLY A 48 5.14 -26.04 10.89
C GLY A 48 4.85 -24.55 10.84
N ARG A 49 5.82 -23.73 11.28
CA ARG A 49 5.75 -22.27 11.18
C ARG A 49 5.60 -21.89 9.69
N PRO A 50 4.64 -21.02 9.31
CA PRO A 50 4.49 -20.59 7.92
C PRO A 50 5.80 -20.00 7.38
N GLN A 51 6.12 -20.28 6.12
CA GLN A 51 7.31 -19.71 5.48
C GLN A 51 7.16 -18.19 5.37
N PRO A 52 8.16 -17.42 5.83
CA PRO A 52 8.14 -15.97 5.70
C PRO A 52 7.98 -15.56 4.24
N GLN A 53 7.05 -14.62 3.98
CA GLN A 53 6.89 -13.96 2.69
C GLN A 53 7.76 -12.71 2.62
N GLU A 54 8.12 -12.31 1.41
CA GLU A 54 8.87 -11.07 1.19
C GLU A 54 8.02 -9.85 1.59
N SER A 55 8.69 -8.81 2.10
CA SER A 55 8.02 -7.54 2.41
C SER A 55 7.82 -6.73 1.14
N MET A 56 6.67 -6.10 0.99
CA MET A 56 6.43 -5.15 -0.11
C MET A 56 7.19 -3.86 0.18
N ASN A 57 7.91 -3.37 -0.83
CA ASN A 57 8.50 -2.03 -0.83
C ASN A 57 8.25 -1.38 -2.20
N TYR A 58 7.10 -0.74 -2.34
CA TYR A 58 6.77 0.02 -3.55
C TYR A 58 7.42 1.40 -3.47
N GLN A 59 8.15 1.78 -4.52
CA GLN A 59 8.73 3.11 -4.65
C GLN A 59 8.31 3.77 -5.96
N TYR A 60 7.83 5.00 -5.85
CA TYR A 60 7.58 5.89 -6.96
C TYR A 60 8.45 7.15 -6.82
N THR A 61 9.16 7.48 -7.89
CA THR A 61 9.98 8.68 -7.97
C THR A 61 9.53 9.51 -9.18
N GLY A 62 9.00 10.70 -8.92
CA GLY A 62 8.56 11.67 -9.92
C GLY A 62 8.54 13.07 -9.31
N ASP A 63 7.43 13.80 -9.48
CA ASP A 63 7.21 15.11 -8.84
C ASP A 63 7.22 15.02 -7.30
N ILE A 64 6.89 13.84 -6.79
CA ILE A 64 7.00 13.46 -5.39
C ILE A 64 7.80 12.16 -5.31
N PHE A 65 8.33 11.88 -4.13
CA PHE A 65 8.77 10.55 -3.74
C PHE A 65 7.68 9.91 -2.87
N LEU A 66 7.18 8.75 -3.30
CA LEU A 66 6.24 7.93 -2.54
C LEU A 66 6.85 6.55 -2.31
N GLU A 67 6.94 6.14 -1.06
CA GLU A 67 7.30 4.80 -0.65
C GLU A 67 6.18 4.19 0.17
N ILE A 68 5.82 2.94 -0.11
CA ILE A 68 4.85 2.17 0.66
C ILE A 68 5.46 0.84 1.03
N PHE A 69 5.66 0.64 2.33
CA PHE A 69 6.23 -0.56 2.90
C PHE A 69 5.19 -1.38 3.66
N CYS A 70 5.22 -2.71 3.49
CA CYS A 70 4.42 -3.62 4.28
C CYS A 70 5.15 -4.95 4.51
N ASN A 71 5.24 -5.36 5.78
CA ASN A 71 5.69 -6.71 6.12
C ASN A 71 4.47 -7.62 6.34
N PRO A 72 4.17 -8.57 5.43
CA PRO A 72 2.99 -9.43 5.58
C PRO A 72 3.10 -10.41 6.75
N ASN A 73 4.30 -10.68 7.26
CA ASN A 73 4.54 -11.71 8.28
C ASN A 73 4.13 -11.29 9.70
N ILE A 74 3.89 -10.00 9.93
CA ILE A 74 3.53 -9.47 11.26
C ILE A 74 2.01 -9.33 11.45
N TYR A 75 1.22 -9.60 10.41
CA TYR A 75 -0.23 -9.47 10.44
C TYR A 75 -0.94 -10.82 10.34
N PRO A 76 -2.04 -11.03 11.08
CA PRO A 76 -2.80 -12.28 11.03
C PRO A 76 -3.67 -12.39 9.77
N SER A 77 -4.02 -11.27 9.14
CA SER A 77 -4.83 -11.22 7.91
C SER A 77 -4.63 -9.89 7.17
N PRO A 78 -4.98 -9.81 5.87
CA PRO A 78 -4.94 -8.55 5.11
C PRO A 78 -5.81 -7.44 5.69
N PHE A 79 -6.93 -7.81 6.33
CA PHE A 79 -7.89 -6.85 6.89
C PHE A 79 -7.37 -6.15 8.16
N ALA A 80 -6.40 -6.76 8.84
CA ALA A 80 -5.75 -6.18 10.01
C ALA A 80 -4.40 -5.51 9.65
N ALA A 81 -4.01 -5.54 8.38
CA ALA A 81 -2.70 -5.06 7.95
C ALA A 81 -2.65 -3.54 7.84
N LYS A 82 -1.50 -3.00 8.23
CA LYS A 82 -1.16 -1.60 7.99
C LYS A 82 0.08 -1.50 7.12
N VAL A 83 0.13 -0.43 6.35
CA VAL A 83 1.28 -0.05 5.52
C VAL A 83 1.93 1.18 6.09
N LEU A 84 3.24 1.26 5.97
CA LEU A 84 4.00 2.48 6.27
C LEU A 84 4.15 3.26 4.97
N ILE A 85 3.61 4.48 4.95
CA ILE A 85 3.66 5.37 3.80
C ILE A 85 4.66 6.48 4.10
N THR A 86 5.66 6.64 3.24
CA THR A 86 6.55 7.80 3.25
C THR A 86 6.29 8.62 1.99
N LEU A 87 5.81 9.84 2.18
CA LEU A 87 5.65 10.84 1.15
C LEU A 87 6.69 11.94 1.35
N ARG A 88 7.42 12.29 0.31
CA ARG A 88 8.40 13.37 0.34
C ARG A 88 8.31 14.24 -0.90
N ASP A 89 8.33 15.55 -0.68
CA ASP A 89 8.62 16.55 -1.71
C ASP A 89 9.82 17.40 -1.29
N ASP A 90 10.03 18.54 -1.95
CA ASP A 90 11.15 19.45 -1.69
C ASP A 90 11.11 20.11 -0.30
N ARG A 91 9.95 20.10 0.38
CA ARG A 91 9.69 20.88 1.60
C ARG A 91 9.28 20.03 2.79
N ILE A 92 8.60 18.93 2.54
CA ILE A 92 7.93 18.11 3.54
C ILE A 92 8.32 16.66 3.34
N ARG A 93 8.60 15.97 4.46
CA ARG A 93 8.62 14.52 4.54
C ARG A 93 7.59 14.09 5.58
N LEU A 94 6.59 13.35 5.12
CA LEU A 94 5.56 12.73 5.94
C LEU A 94 5.79 11.23 5.94
N THR A 95 5.90 10.63 7.12
CA THR A 95 5.88 9.17 7.29
C THR A 95 4.76 8.83 8.25
N SER A 96 3.79 8.04 7.79
CA SER A 96 2.61 7.67 8.59
C SER A 96 2.11 6.29 8.19
N GLU A 97 1.37 5.67 9.11
CA GLU A 97 0.66 4.43 8.83
C GLU A 97 -0.71 4.70 8.18
N ALA A 98 -1.16 3.76 7.35
CA ALA A 98 -2.53 3.64 6.88
C ALA A 98 -2.97 2.18 6.92
N GLU A 99 -4.26 1.94 7.03
CA GLU A 99 -4.82 0.59 6.92
C GLU A 99 -4.76 0.12 5.47
N LEU A 100 -4.33 -1.12 5.24
CA LEU A 100 -4.24 -1.68 3.89
C LEU A 100 -5.60 -1.68 3.15
N PRO A 101 -6.73 -2.09 3.77
CA PRO A 101 -8.04 -1.98 3.15
C PRO A 101 -8.37 -0.55 2.72
N ARG A 102 -8.01 0.44 3.55
CA ARG A 102 -8.28 1.84 3.23
C ARG A 102 -7.44 2.34 2.05
N LEU A 103 -6.17 1.96 1.99
CA LEU A 103 -5.31 2.28 0.84
C LEU A 103 -5.88 1.69 -0.46
N ILE A 104 -6.43 0.48 -0.42
CA ILE A 104 -7.08 -0.15 -1.59
C ILE A 104 -8.28 0.67 -2.04
N GLU A 105 -9.18 1.02 -1.12
CA GLU A 105 -10.35 1.86 -1.42
C GLU A 105 -9.96 3.20 -2.05
N ASP A 106 -8.99 3.89 -1.45
CA ASP A 106 -8.52 5.19 -1.92
C ASP A 106 -7.93 5.09 -3.34
N LEU A 107 -7.18 4.03 -3.62
CA LEU A 107 -6.56 3.77 -4.92
C LEU A 107 -7.59 3.38 -5.99
N GLU A 108 -8.58 2.56 -5.64
CA GLU A 108 -9.67 2.17 -6.54
C GLU A 108 -10.54 3.36 -6.90
N ASN A 109 -10.90 4.19 -5.92
CA ASN A 109 -11.64 5.43 -6.14
C ASN A 109 -10.87 6.40 -7.04
N TYR A 110 -9.56 6.49 -6.89
CA TYR A 110 -8.71 7.32 -7.75
C TYR A 110 -8.68 6.79 -9.19
N LEU A 111 -8.50 5.49 -9.39
CA LEU A 111 -8.47 4.88 -10.71
C LEU A 111 -9.81 5.00 -11.44
N ALA A 112 -10.93 4.84 -10.73
CA ALA A 112 -12.28 5.00 -11.30
C ALA A 112 -12.59 6.42 -11.78
N GLN A 113 -11.88 7.44 -11.26
CA GLN A 113 -12.00 8.84 -11.72
C GLN A 113 -11.06 9.17 -12.90
N ALA A 114 -10.07 8.31 -13.15
CA ALA A 114 -9.04 8.50 -14.18
C ALA A 114 -9.35 7.75 -15.49
N ASP A 115 -10.36 6.88 -15.48
CA ASP A 115 -11.02 6.27 -16.64
C ASP A 115 -12.07 7.20 -17.23
#